data_AF-A0A551YRN8-F1
#
_entry.id   AF-A0A551YRN8-F1
#
_cell.length_a   1.000
_cell.length_b   1.000
_cell.length_c   1.000
_cell.angle_alpha   90.00
_cell.angle_beta   90.00
_cell.angle_gamma   90.00
#
_symmetry.space_group_name_H-M   'P 1'
#
loop_
_entity.id
_entity.type
_entity.pdbx_description
1 polymer ?
#
loop_
_entity_poly.entity_id
_entity_poly.type
_entity_poly.pdbx_seq_one_letter_code
_entity_poly.pdbx_strand_id
1 'polypeptide(L)'
;MLIDPLKMPSVDLDNLNQLPDCSAIYFAIDSQNRILYIGQASNLLARWKNHHREYQLQEINQDYPVRIAWQVWNDEELNEIEVYLIKNFQPLLNGTQVKSPQIVPSEFVFQNFLREFYRRLIIIGFKPQTSQELPHIHLKYDWTDCSPKGTAAKIKNFIQENNNINTSFKIRRKPWGRISGPEDFQIGSRAQKALARQNRSYNNHWEMACNGVIIHITPTGNYKEMKSKTNFQKLAGIKMRAITEGDFKIMSNQYPYDFADLSCFVDDLVPLLWSEK
;
A
#
# COMPACT_ATOMS: atom_id res chain seq x y z
N MET A 1 -6.84 -41.98 -22.30
CA MET A 1 -8.08 -41.25 -21.98
C MET A 1 -8.05 -39.95 -22.78
N LEU A 2 -9.06 -39.65 -23.59
CA LEU A 2 -9.09 -38.42 -24.40
C LEU A 2 -9.70 -37.31 -23.53
N ILE A 3 -8.85 -36.43 -23.00
CA ILE A 3 -9.27 -35.29 -22.17
C ILE A 3 -9.28 -34.04 -23.04
N ASP A 4 -10.39 -33.28 -23.03
CA ASP A 4 -10.55 -32.02 -23.77
C ASP A 4 -10.71 -30.84 -22.77
N PRO A 5 -9.62 -30.14 -22.42
CA PRO A 5 -9.65 -29.02 -21.47
C PRO A 5 -10.53 -27.84 -21.90
N LEU A 6 -10.89 -27.76 -23.19
CA LEU A 6 -11.69 -26.65 -23.71
C LEU A 6 -13.18 -26.79 -23.38
N LYS A 7 -13.63 -27.99 -23.00
CA LYS A 7 -15.04 -28.30 -22.69
C LYS A 7 -15.33 -28.53 -21.21
N MET A 8 -14.31 -28.41 -20.37
CA MET A 8 -14.43 -28.58 -18.92
C MET A 8 -15.16 -27.42 -18.26
N PRO A 9 -15.75 -27.64 -17.07
CA PRO A 9 -16.18 -26.52 -16.23
C PRO A 9 -14.98 -25.60 -15.96
N SER A 10 -15.23 -24.29 -16.01
CA SER A 10 -14.19 -23.28 -15.80
C SER A 10 -14.77 -22.00 -15.21
N VAL A 11 -13.91 -21.24 -14.55
CA VAL A 11 -14.19 -19.88 -14.08
C VAL A 11 -13.10 -18.95 -14.59
N ASP A 12 -13.41 -17.67 -14.78
CA ASP A 12 -12.40 -16.68 -15.13
C ASP A 12 -11.39 -16.52 -13.97
N LEU A 13 -10.15 -16.13 -14.29
CA LEU A 13 -9.10 -15.89 -13.30
C LEU A 13 -9.48 -14.81 -12.28
N ASP A 14 -10.36 -13.87 -12.64
CA ASP A 14 -10.86 -12.84 -11.72
C ASP A 14 -11.96 -13.36 -10.76
N ASN A 15 -12.45 -14.59 -10.98
CA ASN A 15 -13.56 -15.22 -10.26
C ASN A 15 -13.16 -16.50 -9.52
N LEU A 16 -11.90 -16.59 -9.05
CA LEU A 16 -11.34 -17.79 -8.38
C LEU A 16 -12.09 -18.22 -7.12
N ASN A 17 -12.86 -17.32 -6.50
CA ASN A 17 -13.72 -17.65 -5.35
C ASN A 17 -14.90 -18.58 -5.71
N GLN A 18 -15.17 -18.79 -7.00
CA GLN A 18 -16.21 -19.71 -7.50
C GLN A 18 -15.67 -21.12 -7.78
N LEU A 19 -14.37 -21.37 -7.58
CA LEU A 19 -13.79 -22.70 -7.73
C LEU A 19 -14.38 -23.69 -6.70
N PRO A 20 -14.59 -24.95 -7.09
CA PRO A 20 -15.08 -25.96 -6.16
C PRO A 20 -14.03 -26.37 -5.12
N ASP A 21 -14.52 -26.77 -3.95
CA ASP A 21 -13.74 -27.45 -2.93
C ASP A 21 -13.64 -28.94 -3.28
N CYS A 22 -12.75 -29.29 -4.21
CA CYS A 22 -12.55 -30.66 -4.65
C CYS A 22 -11.10 -30.94 -5.05
N SER A 23 -10.76 -32.23 -5.11
CA SER A 23 -9.53 -32.71 -5.74
C SER A 23 -9.66 -32.67 -7.26
N ALA A 24 -8.67 -32.10 -7.95
CA ALA A 24 -8.74 -31.88 -9.38
C ALA A 24 -7.37 -31.68 -10.04
N ILE A 25 -7.34 -31.97 -11.34
CA ILE A 25 -6.37 -31.39 -12.27
C ILE A 25 -7.00 -30.13 -12.88
N TYR A 26 -6.27 -29.03 -12.90
CA TYR A 26 -6.72 -27.79 -13.51
C TYR A 26 -5.78 -27.27 -14.59
N PHE A 27 -6.34 -26.49 -15.49
CA PHE A 27 -5.72 -25.92 -16.67
C PHE A 27 -5.96 -24.41 -16.64
N ALA A 28 -4.90 -23.62 -16.68
CA ALA A 28 -5.01 -22.20 -17.01
C ALA A 28 -4.98 -22.05 -18.53
N ILE A 29 -6.05 -21.51 -19.09
CA ILE A 29 -6.29 -21.43 -20.54
C ILE A 29 -6.64 -20.01 -20.89
N ASP A 30 -5.97 -19.42 -21.87
CA ASP A 30 -6.31 -18.07 -22.32
C ASP A 30 -7.44 -18.05 -23.36
N SER A 31 -7.88 -16.84 -23.70
CA SER A 31 -8.89 -16.56 -24.72
C SER A 31 -8.53 -17.03 -26.14
N GLN A 32 -7.26 -17.39 -26.40
CA GLN A 32 -6.80 -17.99 -27.66
C GLN A 32 -6.78 -19.52 -27.59
N ASN A 33 -7.34 -20.12 -26.54
CA ASN A 33 -7.35 -21.56 -26.26
C ASN A 33 -5.95 -22.17 -26.08
N ARG A 34 -4.95 -21.37 -25.70
CA ARG A 34 -3.61 -21.86 -25.37
C ARG A 34 -3.60 -22.32 -23.92
N ILE A 35 -3.08 -23.53 -23.68
CA ILE A 35 -2.88 -24.05 -22.32
C ILE A 35 -1.60 -23.43 -21.77
N LEU A 36 -1.74 -22.49 -20.85
CA LEU A 36 -0.62 -21.77 -20.24
C LEU A 36 0.03 -22.59 -19.14
N TYR A 37 -0.78 -23.27 -18.32
CA TYR A 37 -0.32 -24.00 -17.14
C TYR A 37 -1.26 -25.16 -16.83
N ILE A 38 -0.70 -26.26 -16.34
CA ILE A 38 -1.43 -27.40 -15.78
C ILE A 38 -0.93 -27.61 -14.36
N GLY A 39 -1.85 -27.81 -13.44
CA GLY A 39 -1.53 -28.11 -12.05
C GLY A 39 -2.50 -29.11 -11.43
N GLN A 40 -2.09 -29.72 -10.32
CA GLN A 40 -2.98 -30.48 -9.46
C GLN A 40 -3.34 -29.74 -8.16
N ALA A 41 -4.44 -30.16 -7.53
CA ALA A 41 -4.81 -29.78 -6.18
C ALA A 41 -5.67 -30.88 -5.53
N SER A 42 -5.39 -31.24 -4.28
CA SER A 42 -6.34 -32.00 -3.45
C SER A 42 -7.53 -31.15 -2.99
N ASN A 43 -7.37 -29.82 -3.01
CA ASN A 43 -8.41 -28.83 -2.79
C ASN A 43 -8.19 -27.63 -3.72
N LEU A 44 -8.94 -27.58 -4.82
CA LEU A 44 -8.78 -26.60 -5.88
C LEU A 44 -9.00 -25.16 -5.38
N LEU A 45 -10.08 -24.91 -4.63
CA LEU A 45 -10.36 -23.59 -4.05
C LEU A 45 -9.24 -23.12 -3.10
N ALA A 46 -8.72 -24.00 -2.25
CA ALA A 46 -7.64 -23.65 -1.33
C ALA A 46 -6.30 -23.41 -2.05
N ARG A 47 -6.02 -24.18 -3.11
CA ARG A 47 -4.78 -24.07 -3.90
C ARG A 47 -4.58 -22.67 -4.48
N TRP A 48 -5.68 -22.00 -4.84
CA TRP A 48 -5.65 -20.69 -5.49
C TRP A 48 -5.54 -19.49 -4.54
N LYS A 49 -5.52 -19.69 -3.21
CA LYS A 49 -5.35 -18.57 -2.25
C LYS A 49 -3.95 -17.95 -2.23
N ASN A 50 -2.92 -18.71 -2.60
CA ASN A 50 -1.53 -18.27 -2.64
C ASN A 50 -0.81 -18.96 -3.80
N HIS A 51 -1.45 -18.95 -4.97
CA HIS A 51 -0.93 -19.72 -6.10
C HIS A 51 0.36 -19.09 -6.61
N HIS A 52 1.46 -19.84 -6.55
CA HIS A 52 2.79 -19.35 -6.93
C HIS A 52 2.89 -18.72 -8.33
N ARG A 53 2.03 -19.10 -9.29
CA ARG A 53 2.00 -18.51 -10.65
C ARG A 53 0.88 -17.49 -10.88
N GLU A 54 0.14 -17.13 -9.83
CA GLU A 54 -0.97 -16.18 -9.93
C GLU A 54 -0.54 -14.87 -10.58
N TYR A 55 0.60 -14.30 -10.16
CA TYR A 55 1.16 -13.08 -10.73
C TYR A 55 1.38 -13.18 -12.26
N GLN A 56 2.06 -14.24 -12.72
CA GLN A 56 2.34 -14.44 -14.15
C GLN A 56 1.05 -14.60 -14.97
N LEU A 57 0.06 -15.30 -14.40
CA LEU A 57 -1.23 -15.48 -15.05
C LEU A 57 -2.03 -14.18 -15.07
N GLN A 58 -1.95 -13.37 -14.02
CA GLN A 58 -2.56 -12.03 -13.97
C GLN A 58 -1.92 -11.08 -14.99
N GLU A 59 -0.59 -11.12 -15.19
CA GLU A 59 0.07 -10.35 -16.26
C GLU A 59 -0.48 -10.75 -17.64
N ILE A 60 -0.60 -12.05 -17.92
CA ILE A 60 -1.16 -12.54 -19.19
C ILE A 60 -2.64 -12.17 -19.33
N ASN A 61 -3.42 -12.23 -18.24
CA ASN A 61 -4.86 -11.93 -18.20
C ASN A 61 -5.19 -10.51 -18.67
N GLN A 62 -4.26 -9.55 -18.56
CA GLN A 62 -4.45 -8.17 -19.00
C GLN A 62 -4.64 -8.07 -20.52
N ASP A 63 -3.89 -8.85 -21.28
CA ASP A 63 -3.93 -8.85 -22.74
C ASP A 63 -4.78 -10.01 -23.30
N TYR A 64 -4.75 -11.15 -22.62
CA TYR A 64 -5.42 -12.38 -23.02
C TYR A 64 -6.16 -12.98 -21.82
N PRO A 65 -7.47 -12.68 -21.66
CA PRO A 65 -8.25 -13.18 -20.53
C PRO A 65 -8.06 -14.68 -20.31
N VAL A 66 -7.78 -15.06 -19.07
CA VAL A 66 -7.45 -16.42 -18.63
C VAL A 66 -8.62 -16.99 -17.84
N ARG A 67 -8.96 -18.25 -18.11
CA ARG A 67 -9.88 -19.05 -17.31
C ARG A 67 -9.18 -20.27 -16.72
N ILE A 68 -9.64 -20.69 -15.55
CA ILE A 68 -9.21 -21.91 -14.88
C ILE A 68 -10.25 -22.98 -15.14
N ALA A 69 -9.92 -23.94 -16.00
CA ALA A 69 -10.72 -25.12 -16.26
C ALA A 69 -10.25 -26.28 -15.40
N TRP A 70 -11.14 -27.19 -15.00
CA TRP A 70 -10.74 -28.31 -14.15
C TRP A 70 -11.49 -29.61 -14.44
N GLN A 71 -10.87 -30.72 -14.04
CA GLN A 71 -11.43 -32.05 -14.01
C GLN A 71 -11.25 -32.62 -12.62
N VAL A 72 -12.35 -33.03 -11.98
CA VAL A 72 -12.29 -33.72 -10.68
C VAL A 72 -11.53 -35.03 -10.85
N TRP A 73 -10.63 -35.32 -9.91
CA TRP A 73 -9.80 -36.51 -9.92
C TRP A 73 -9.63 -37.10 -8.52
N ASN A 74 -9.20 -38.35 -8.46
CA ASN A 74 -8.82 -39.01 -7.20
C ASN A 74 -7.44 -38.54 -6.73
N ASP A 75 -7.29 -38.28 -5.42
CA ASP A 75 -6.03 -37.78 -4.83
C ASP A 75 -4.82 -38.69 -5.12
N GLU A 76 -5.03 -40.01 -5.14
CA GLU A 76 -3.99 -41.01 -5.31
C GLU A 76 -3.29 -40.93 -6.68
N GLU A 77 -3.99 -40.45 -7.70
CA GLU A 77 -3.52 -40.44 -9.09
C GLU A 77 -3.08 -39.05 -9.58
N LEU A 78 -3.30 -37.99 -8.78
CA LEU A 78 -3.11 -36.60 -9.24
C LEU A 78 -1.70 -36.34 -9.79
N ASN A 79 -0.67 -36.85 -9.10
CA ASN A 79 0.71 -36.62 -9.51
C ASN A 79 1.04 -37.31 -10.84
N GLU A 80 0.61 -38.56 -11.01
CA GLU A 80 0.85 -39.32 -12.25
C GLU A 80 0.15 -38.66 -13.44
N ILE A 81 -1.09 -38.23 -13.23
CA ILE A 81 -1.90 -37.59 -14.26
C ILE A 81 -1.39 -36.18 -14.60
N GLU A 82 -0.99 -35.38 -13.61
CA GLU A 82 -0.38 -34.07 -13.84
C GLU A 82 0.88 -34.21 -14.71
N VAL A 83 1.79 -35.14 -14.37
CA VAL A 83 3.01 -35.40 -15.14
C VAL A 83 2.69 -35.83 -16.56
N TYR A 84 1.73 -36.75 -16.74
CA TYR A 84 1.28 -37.20 -18.06
C TYR A 84 0.72 -36.04 -18.90
N LEU A 85 -0.13 -35.19 -18.32
CA LEU A 85 -0.77 -34.09 -19.03
C LEU A 85 0.22 -32.97 -19.36
N ILE A 86 1.14 -32.62 -18.46
CA ILE A 86 2.22 -31.67 -18.74
C ILE A 86 3.06 -32.19 -19.92
N LYS A 87 3.41 -33.49 -19.92
CA LYS A 87 4.19 -34.10 -21.00
C LYS A 87 3.45 -34.05 -22.34
N ASN A 88 2.13 -34.24 -22.34
CA ASN A 88 1.35 -34.27 -23.59
C ASN A 88 1.00 -32.88 -24.13
N PHE A 89 0.65 -31.94 -23.25
CA PHE A 89 0.20 -30.60 -23.65
C PHE A 89 1.35 -29.58 -23.75
N GLN A 90 2.50 -29.87 -23.14
CA GLN A 90 3.67 -28.97 -23.09
C GLN A 90 3.29 -27.50 -22.76
N PRO A 91 2.61 -27.23 -21.63
CA PRO A 91 2.11 -25.89 -21.33
C PRO A 91 3.25 -24.88 -21.17
N LEU A 92 3.02 -23.64 -21.60
CA LEU A 92 4.02 -22.58 -21.65
C LEU A 92 4.76 -22.36 -20.32
N LEU A 93 4.05 -22.42 -19.20
CA LEU A 93 4.58 -22.06 -17.89
C LEU A 93 5.11 -23.26 -17.09
N ASN A 94 4.67 -24.49 -17.36
CA ASN A 94 5.18 -25.65 -16.63
C ASN A 94 6.69 -25.81 -16.87
N GLY A 95 7.47 -26.04 -15.80
CA GLY A 95 8.93 -26.16 -15.88
C GLY A 95 9.70 -24.83 -16.03
N THR A 96 9.02 -23.69 -16.18
CA THR A 96 9.68 -22.37 -16.23
C THR A 96 9.93 -21.80 -14.83
N GLN A 97 10.87 -20.85 -14.72
CA GLN A 97 11.02 -20.09 -13.48
C GLN A 97 9.76 -19.28 -13.15
N VAL A 98 9.37 -19.31 -11.89
CA VAL A 98 8.23 -18.54 -11.37
C VAL A 98 8.68 -17.09 -11.23
N LYS A 99 8.10 -16.17 -12.01
CA LYS A 99 8.35 -14.74 -11.85
C LYS A 99 7.62 -14.23 -10.61
N SER A 100 8.33 -13.52 -9.74
CA SER A 100 7.75 -12.72 -8.68
C SER A 100 7.47 -11.30 -9.17
N PRO A 101 6.51 -10.58 -8.56
CA PRO A 101 6.30 -9.17 -8.85
C PRO A 101 7.59 -8.40 -8.59
N GLN A 102 8.00 -7.55 -9.53
CA GLN A 102 9.19 -6.72 -9.41
C GLN A 102 9.11 -5.91 -8.11
N ILE A 103 10.12 -6.03 -7.25
CA ILE A 103 10.17 -5.29 -6.00
C ILE A 103 10.35 -3.80 -6.36
N VAL A 104 9.40 -2.98 -5.94
CA VAL A 104 9.47 -1.53 -6.11
C VAL A 104 10.12 -0.92 -4.86
N PRO A 105 11.27 -0.24 -4.98
CA PRO A 105 11.89 0.48 -3.87
C PRO A 105 10.91 1.42 -3.17
N SER A 106 10.94 1.42 -1.83
CA SER A 106 10.07 2.29 -1.03
C SER A 106 10.27 3.77 -1.33
N GLU A 107 11.48 4.15 -1.75
CA GLU A 107 11.84 5.49 -2.22
C GLU A 107 10.96 5.97 -3.38
N PHE A 108 10.72 5.15 -4.40
CA PHE A 108 9.90 5.56 -5.55
C PHE A 108 8.44 5.74 -5.17
N VAL A 109 7.90 4.83 -4.35
CA VAL A 109 6.52 4.94 -3.87
C VAL A 109 6.37 6.18 -2.98
N PHE A 110 7.35 6.46 -2.12
CA PHE A 110 7.37 7.65 -1.28
C PHE A 110 7.50 8.94 -2.11
N GLN A 111 8.38 8.98 -3.11
CA GLN A 111 8.49 10.12 -4.03
C GLN A 111 7.18 10.36 -4.80
N ASN A 112 6.52 9.30 -5.27
CA ASN A 112 5.21 9.41 -5.92
C ASN A 112 4.17 10.01 -4.97
N PHE A 113 4.12 9.52 -3.72
CA PHE A 113 3.29 10.10 -2.67
C PHE A 113 3.59 11.60 -2.49
N LEU A 114 4.85 11.99 -2.30
CA LEU A 114 5.20 13.40 -2.11
C LEU A 114 4.84 14.26 -3.34
N ARG A 115 5.01 13.76 -4.57
CA ARG A 115 4.62 14.47 -5.81
C ARG A 115 3.11 14.72 -5.88
N GLU A 116 2.29 13.82 -5.34
CA GLU A 116 0.85 14.04 -5.26
C GLU A 116 0.47 15.03 -4.14
N PHE A 117 1.15 14.95 -3.00
CA PHE A 117 0.76 15.66 -1.79
C PHE A 117 1.54 16.95 -1.47
N TYR A 118 2.56 17.34 -2.26
CA TYR A 118 3.44 18.49 -1.94
C TYR A 118 2.71 19.83 -1.73
N ARG A 119 1.56 20.04 -2.39
CA ARG A 119 0.76 21.27 -2.23
C ARG A 119 -0.14 21.28 -1.00
N ARG A 120 -0.33 20.10 -0.39
CA ARG A 120 -1.26 19.82 0.71
C ARG A 120 -0.57 19.57 2.04
N LEU A 121 0.74 19.33 2.00
CA LEU A 121 1.57 19.07 3.16
C LEU A 121 2.56 20.21 3.41
N ILE A 122 2.90 20.44 4.67
CA ILE A 122 3.94 21.36 5.11
C ILE A 122 4.84 20.62 6.08
N ILE A 123 6.15 20.70 5.89
CA ILE A 123 7.14 20.19 6.84
C ILE A 123 7.25 21.22 7.98
N ILE A 124 6.98 20.80 9.21
CA ILE A 124 7.06 21.68 10.37
C ILE A 124 8.38 21.57 11.13
N GLY A 125 9.06 20.43 11.02
CA GLY A 125 10.32 20.17 11.69
C GLY A 125 10.67 18.69 11.69
N PHE A 126 11.73 18.35 12.41
CA PHE A 126 12.14 16.96 12.59
C PHE A 126 12.63 16.71 14.02
N LYS A 127 12.48 15.47 14.49
CA LYS A 127 13.16 14.96 15.67
C LYS A 127 14.48 14.33 15.24
N PRO A 128 15.63 14.77 15.78
CA PRO A 128 16.93 14.24 15.40
C PRO A 128 17.09 12.76 15.79
N GLN A 129 17.98 12.07 15.08
CA GLN A 129 18.35 10.70 15.40
C GLN A 129 19.03 10.64 16.78
N THR A 130 18.71 9.60 17.56
CA THR A 130 19.41 9.27 18.80
C THR A 130 19.93 7.84 18.74
N SER A 131 20.72 7.39 19.71
CA SER A 131 21.20 6.00 19.79
C SER A 131 20.07 4.96 19.87
N GLN A 132 18.85 5.38 20.22
CA GLN A 132 17.70 4.49 20.42
C GLN A 132 16.58 4.71 19.37
N GLU A 133 16.58 5.83 18.65
CA GLU A 133 15.48 6.21 17.75
C GLU A 133 16.01 6.76 16.42
N LEU A 134 15.34 6.32 15.33
CA LEU A 134 15.54 6.86 13.99
C LEU A 134 15.12 8.34 13.94
N PRO A 135 15.57 9.13 12.95
CA PRO A 135 15.05 10.49 12.78
C PRO A 135 13.57 10.48 12.37
N HIS A 136 12.80 11.43 12.91
CA HIS A 136 11.37 11.59 12.59
C HIS A 136 11.12 12.93 11.89
N ILE A 137 10.52 12.92 10.71
CA ILE A 137 10.07 14.15 10.02
C ILE A 137 8.59 14.36 10.28
N HIS A 138 8.21 15.57 10.65
CA HIS A 138 6.83 15.93 10.97
C HIS A 138 6.25 16.85 9.91
N LEU A 139 5.12 16.42 9.34
CA LEU A 139 4.36 17.16 8.35
C LEU A 139 2.94 17.42 8.85
N LYS A 140 2.40 18.55 8.39
CA LYS A 140 1.04 19.00 8.67
C LYS A 140 0.21 19.11 7.40
N TYR A 141 -1.09 18.86 7.53
CA TYR A 141 -2.07 19.07 6.48
C TYR A 141 -3.35 19.74 7.02
N ASP A 142 -4.08 20.40 6.13
CA ASP A 142 -5.35 21.04 6.45
C ASP A 142 -6.48 20.01 6.63
N TRP A 143 -7.10 19.96 7.81
CA TRP A 143 -8.23 19.08 8.08
C TRP A 143 -9.60 19.71 7.78
N THR A 144 -9.67 21.01 7.51
CA THR A 144 -10.94 21.73 7.34
C THR A 144 -11.75 21.23 6.15
N ASP A 145 -11.09 20.83 5.05
CA ASP A 145 -11.75 20.13 3.94
C ASP A 145 -11.96 18.66 4.29
N CYS A 146 -13.16 18.37 4.79
CA CYS A 146 -13.63 17.03 5.13
C CYS A 146 -14.32 16.32 3.94
N SER A 147 -14.35 16.91 2.75
CA SER A 147 -14.96 16.29 1.57
C SER A 147 -14.10 15.16 0.99
N PRO A 148 -14.57 14.41 -0.01
CA PRO A 148 -13.72 13.49 -0.78
C PRO A 148 -12.51 14.16 -1.46
N LYS A 149 -12.51 15.49 -1.60
CA LYS A 149 -11.38 16.27 -2.14
C LYS A 149 -10.35 16.66 -1.08
N GLY A 150 -10.68 16.44 0.19
CA GLY A 150 -9.83 16.70 1.34
C GLY A 150 -8.58 15.83 1.36
N THR A 151 -7.52 16.33 1.99
CA THR A 151 -6.21 15.65 2.00
C THR A 151 -6.28 14.28 2.69
N ALA A 152 -7.05 14.15 3.76
CA ALA A 152 -7.23 12.87 4.45
C ALA A 152 -7.92 11.82 3.57
N ALA A 153 -8.92 12.21 2.77
CA ALA A 153 -9.59 11.28 1.85
C ALA A 153 -8.64 10.84 0.73
N LYS A 154 -7.89 11.79 0.16
CA LYS A 154 -6.90 11.51 -0.87
C LYS A 154 -5.79 10.57 -0.42
N ILE A 155 -5.24 10.76 0.79
CA ILE A 155 -4.24 9.84 1.34
C ILE A 155 -4.82 8.42 1.48
N LYS A 156 -6.10 8.28 1.84
CA LYS A 156 -6.76 6.96 1.91
C LYS A 156 -6.90 6.32 0.54
N ASN A 157 -7.27 7.09 -0.48
CA ASN A 157 -7.37 6.60 -1.85
C ASN A 157 -6.00 6.17 -2.37
N PHE A 158 -4.95 6.98 -2.15
CA PHE A 158 -3.58 6.60 -2.50
C PHE A 158 -3.18 5.24 -1.91
N ILE A 159 -3.48 5.01 -0.62
CA ILE A 159 -3.20 3.73 0.05
C ILE A 159 -3.96 2.57 -0.62
N GLN A 160 -5.22 2.79 -1.02
CA GLN A 160 -6.04 1.78 -1.68
C GLN A 160 -5.53 1.47 -3.09
N GLU A 161 -5.19 2.50 -3.87
CA GLU A 161 -4.69 2.37 -5.25
C GLU A 161 -3.31 1.71 -5.31
N ASN A 162 -2.51 1.82 -4.24
CA ASN A 162 -1.15 1.29 -4.17
C ASN A 162 -1.04 0.03 -3.27
N ASN A 163 -2.16 -0.63 -2.95
CA ASN A 163 -2.17 -1.79 -2.04
C ASN A 163 -1.45 -3.03 -2.61
N ASN A 164 -1.46 -3.19 -3.93
CA ASN A 164 -0.92 -4.35 -4.64
C ASN A 164 0.56 -4.16 -5.05
N ILE A 165 1.15 -2.99 -4.79
CA ILE A 165 2.56 -2.76 -5.11
C ILE A 165 3.44 -3.60 -4.18
N ASN A 166 4.32 -4.40 -4.78
CA ASN A 166 5.31 -5.18 -4.04
C ASN A 166 6.44 -4.28 -3.52
N THR A 167 6.15 -3.56 -2.44
CA THR A 167 7.08 -2.63 -1.79
C THR A 167 7.08 -2.80 -0.27
N SER A 168 8.22 -2.47 0.34
CA SER A 168 8.35 -2.33 1.81
C SER A 168 7.73 -1.04 2.34
N PHE A 169 7.36 -0.09 1.47
CA PHE A 169 6.68 1.14 1.88
C PHE A 169 5.27 0.85 2.38
N LYS A 170 5.02 1.12 3.66
CA LYS A 170 3.71 0.95 4.30
C LYS A 170 3.30 2.22 5.02
N ILE A 171 2.08 2.69 4.74
CA ILE A 171 1.47 3.82 5.45
C ILE A 171 0.55 3.25 6.53
N ARG A 172 0.89 3.49 7.80
CA ARG A 172 0.13 3.05 8.97
C ARG A 172 -0.70 4.19 9.50
N ARG A 173 -1.94 3.90 9.90
CA ARG A 173 -2.75 4.85 10.66
C ARG A 173 -2.42 4.70 12.14
N LYS A 174 -2.14 5.82 12.79
CA LYS A 174 -1.97 5.90 14.24
C LYS A 174 -3.15 6.66 14.84
N PRO A 175 -3.55 6.34 16.08
CA PRO A 175 -4.44 7.20 16.84
C PRO A 175 -3.83 8.59 16.93
N TRP A 176 -4.60 9.61 16.55
CA TRP A 176 -4.18 11.02 16.62
C TRP A 176 -5.10 11.80 17.54
N GLY A 177 -4.51 12.68 18.34
CA GLY A 177 -5.22 13.67 19.14
C GLY A 177 -5.37 13.29 20.61
N ARG A 178 -5.18 14.28 21.47
CA ARG A 178 -5.95 14.43 22.70
C ARG A 178 -7.28 15.10 22.32
N ILE A 179 -8.38 14.65 22.90
CA ILE A 179 -9.65 15.37 22.77
C ILE A 179 -9.62 16.53 23.73
N SER A 180 -9.54 17.75 23.20
CA SER A 180 -9.90 18.96 23.93
C SER A 180 -11.43 19.06 23.90
N GLY A 181 -12.08 18.38 24.83
CA GLY A 181 -13.46 18.67 25.25
C GLY A 181 -13.42 19.20 26.69
N PRO A 182 -14.55 19.65 27.27
CA PRO A 182 -14.63 19.78 28.72
C PRO A 182 -14.08 18.50 29.36
N GLU A 183 -13.40 18.62 30.50
CA GLU A 183 -12.57 17.60 31.17
C GLU A 183 -13.26 16.25 31.49
N ASP A 184 -14.48 16.02 30.99
CA ASP A 184 -15.42 14.98 31.39
C ASP A 184 -15.45 13.74 30.48
N PHE A 185 -14.68 13.67 29.39
CA PHE A 185 -14.73 12.49 28.51
C PHE A 185 -13.71 11.42 28.89
N GLN A 186 -14.22 10.26 29.33
CA GLN A 186 -13.39 9.05 29.49
C GLN A 186 -12.77 8.64 28.15
N ILE A 187 -11.47 8.35 28.18
CA ILE A 187 -10.70 7.90 27.02
C ILE A 187 -11.33 6.62 26.44
N GLY A 188 -11.73 6.64 25.16
CA GLY A 188 -12.40 5.56 24.43
C GLY A 188 -13.94 5.62 24.38
N SER A 189 -14.56 6.59 25.07
CA SER A 189 -16.03 6.71 25.18
C SER A 189 -16.72 6.98 23.84
N ARG A 190 -18.02 6.65 23.75
CA ARG A 190 -18.85 6.93 22.55
C ARG A 190 -18.92 8.43 22.23
N ALA A 191 -18.98 9.28 23.25
CA ALA A 191 -19.00 10.73 23.09
C ALA A 191 -17.68 11.27 22.51
N GLN A 192 -16.54 10.79 23.01
CA GLN A 192 -15.22 11.05 22.41
C GLN A 192 -15.16 10.64 20.94
N LYS A 193 -15.60 9.41 20.63
CA LYS A 193 -15.60 8.89 19.26
C LYS A 193 -16.56 9.68 18.37
N ALA A 194 -17.69 10.16 18.89
CA ALA A 194 -18.65 10.97 18.15
C ALA A 194 -18.10 12.37 17.85
N LEU A 195 -17.50 13.07 18.83
CA LEU A 195 -16.89 14.38 18.64
C LEU A 195 -15.68 14.31 17.68
N ALA A 196 -14.82 13.30 17.84
CA ALA A 196 -13.69 13.09 16.95
C ALA A 196 -14.10 12.62 15.54
N ARG A 197 -15.28 12.02 15.37
CA ARG A 197 -15.89 11.75 14.05
C ARG A 197 -16.53 13.00 13.45
N GLN A 198 -17.20 13.82 14.26
CA GLN A 198 -17.77 15.11 13.84
C GLN A 198 -16.68 16.05 13.33
N ASN A 199 -15.54 16.10 14.03
CA ASN A 199 -14.36 16.87 13.61
C ASN A 199 -13.44 16.09 12.63
N ARG A 200 -13.80 14.85 12.28
CA ARG A 200 -12.95 13.86 11.57
C ARG A 200 -11.49 13.81 12.03
N SER A 201 -11.18 14.22 13.27
CA SER A 201 -9.85 14.24 13.85
C SER A 201 -9.38 12.86 14.35
N TYR A 202 -10.31 11.90 14.46
CA TYR A 202 -10.00 10.53 14.85
C TYR A 202 -9.24 9.76 13.74
N ASN A 203 -8.09 9.17 14.08
CA ASN A 203 -7.30 8.29 13.21
C ASN A 203 -6.77 8.91 11.91
N ASN A 204 -6.34 10.17 11.99
CA ASN A 204 -5.82 10.96 10.88
C ASN A 204 -4.32 11.31 11.01
N HIS A 205 -3.62 10.56 11.86
CA HIS A 205 -2.15 10.53 11.86
C HIS A 205 -1.71 9.35 11.00
N TRP A 206 -0.91 9.67 9.98
CA TRP A 206 -0.25 8.67 9.15
C TRP A 206 1.24 8.63 9.49
N GLU A 207 1.71 7.42 9.74
CA GLU A 207 3.11 7.10 9.96
C GLU A 207 3.59 6.23 8.80
N MET A 208 4.72 6.60 8.22
CA MET A 208 5.37 5.81 7.17
C MET A 208 6.88 5.84 7.39
N ALA A 209 7.60 4.89 6.82
CA ALA A 209 9.05 4.85 6.89
C ALA A 209 9.65 4.74 5.49
N CYS A 210 10.72 5.48 5.24
CA CYS A 210 11.47 5.44 3.99
C CYS A 210 12.96 5.62 4.30
N ASN A 211 13.80 4.70 3.80
CA ASN A 211 15.27 4.75 3.89
C ASN A 211 15.84 5.15 5.27
N GLY A 212 15.29 4.57 6.34
CA GLY A 212 15.77 4.81 7.72
C GLY A 212 15.20 6.06 8.39
N VAL A 213 14.25 6.75 7.77
CA VAL A 213 13.56 7.92 8.33
C VAL A 213 12.08 7.61 8.54
N ILE A 214 11.54 8.02 9.69
CA ILE A 214 10.12 7.90 10.00
C ILE A 214 9.44 9.23 9.66
N ILE A 215 8.29 9.17 9.00
CA ILE A 215 7.55 10.35 8.56
C ILE A 215 6.17 10.33 9.21
N HIS A 216 5.85 11.41 9.93
CA HIS A 216 4.58 11.64 10.60
C HIS A 216 3.80 12.71 9.85
N ILE A 217 2.58 12.40 9.42
CA ILE A 217 1.66 13.36 8.81
C ILE A 217 0.45 13.51 9.71
N THR A 218 0.19 14.73 10.19
CA THR A 218 -0.84 15.00 11.20
C THR A 218 -1.68 16.23 10.82
N PRO A 219 -2.97 16.31 11.22
CA PRO A 219 -3.82 17.44 10.89
C PRO A 219 -3.42 18.71 11.67
N THR A 220 -3.76 19.87 11.11
CA THR A 220 -3.76 21.16 11.82
C THR A 220 -4.88 22.08 11.33
N GLY A 221 -5.47 22.85 12.24
CA GLY A 221 -6.42 23.93 11.89
C GLY A 221 -5.71 25.21 11.44
N ASN A 222 -4.41 25.33 11.70
CA ASN A 222 -3.61 26.53 11.46
C ASN A 222 -2.82 26.44 10.15
N TYR A 223 -3.28 25.60 9.21
CA TYR A 223 -2.53 25.27 7.99
C TYR A 223 -2.21 26.50 7.16
N LYS A 224 -3.16 27.43 6.99
CA LYS A 224 -2.96 28.66 6.21
C LYS A 224 -1.89 29.57 6.82
N GLU A 225 -1.89 29.71 8.14
CA GLU A 225 -0.91 30.51 8.88
C GLU A 225 0.48 29.85 8.82
N MET A 226 0.56 28.55 9.07
CA MET A 226 1.82 27.82 8.92
C MET A 226 2.36 27.95 7.50
N LYS A 227 1.49 27.85 6.48
CA LYS A 227 1.87 27.95 5.06
C LYS A 227 2.48 29.28 4.68
N SER A 228 2.03 30.40 5.26
CA SER A 228 2.59 31.71 4.94
C SER A 228 4.02 31.89 5.45
N LYS A 229 4.41 31.09 6.46
CA LYS A 229 5.74 31.07 7.09
C LYS A 229 6.65 29.97 6.54
N THR A 230 6.44 29.56 5.27
CA THR A 230 7.21 28.48 4.63
C THR A 230 8.06 28.95 3.47
N ASN A 231 9.21 28.31 3.28
CA ASN A 231 9.96 28.33 2.03
C ASN A 231 10.02 26.92 1.43
N PHE A 232 10.58 26.78 0.25
CA PHE A 232 10.78 25.47 -0.38
C PHE A 232 12.07 24.80 0.09
N GLN A 233 11.95 23.55 0.52
CA GLN A 233 13.04 22.63 0.79
C GLN A 233 12.80 21.29 0.10
N LYS A 234 13.81 20.42 0.06
CA LYS A 234 13.68 19.07 -0.51
C LYS A 234 13.33 18.07 0.59
N LEU A 235 12.44 17.14 0.26
CA LEU A 235 12.16 15.95 1.04
C LEU A 235 12.13 14.75 0.09
N ALA A 236 13.02 13.79 0.28
CA ALA A 236 13.29 12.71 -0.67
C ALA A 236 13.44 13.22 -2.11
N GLY A 237 14.16 14.32 -2.31
CA GLY A 237 14.38 14.96 -3.61
C GLY A 237 13.20 15.77 -4.15
N ILE A 238 12.03 15.72 -3.51
CA ILE A 238 10.83 16.44 -3.93
C ILE A 238 10.76 17.81 -3.25
N LYS A 239 10.56 18.87 -4.05
CA LYS A 239 10.47 20.26 -3.56
C LYS A 239 9.13 20.48 -2.84
N MET A 240 9.18 20.71 -1.53
CA MET A 240 8.04 20.87 -0.63
C MET A 240 8.17 22.12 0.23
N ARG A 241 7.06 22.55 0.84
CA ARG A 241 7.06 23.68 1.77
C ARG A 241 7.52 23.24 3.16
N ALA A 242 8.48 23.95 3.74
CA ALA A 242 8.98 23.77 5.09
C ALA A 242 8.98 25.11 5.85
N ILE A 243 8.68 25.08 7.15
CA ILE A 243 8.77 26.27 8.02
C ILE A 243 10.20 26.82 7.98
N THR A 244 10.32 28.14 7.85
CA THR A 244 11.65 28.80 7.82
C THR A 244 12.31 28.77 9.19
N GLU A 245 13.64 28.85 9.24
CA GLU A 245 14.37 28.88 10.51
C GLU A 245 14.00 30.08 11.39
N GLY A 246 13.79 31.25 10.78
CA GLY A 246 13.34 32.46 11.48
C GLY A 246 11.95 32.30 12.09
N ASP A 247 11.03 31.67 11.35
CA ASP A 247 9.65 31.47 11.80
C ASP A 247 9.48 30.27 12.74
N PHE A 248 10.43 29.32 12.75
CA PHE A 248 10.35 28.11 13.56
C PHE A 248 10.19 28.42 15.05
N LYS A 249 11.00 29.35 15.59
CA LYS A 249 10.91 29.76 17.00
C LYS A 249 9.56 30.42 17.31
N ILE A 250 9.05 31.25 16.41
CA ILE A 250 7.76 31.93 16.57
C ILE A 250 6.63 30.90 16.60
N MET A 251 6.63 29.97 15.63
CA MET A 251 5.64 28.91 15.54
C MET A 251 5.72 27.93 16.71
N SER A 252 6.92 27.60 17.18
CA SER A 252 7.12 26.72 18.33
C SER A 252 6.59 27.35 19.63
N ASN A 253 6.78 28.65 19.83
CA ASN A 253 6.21 29.36 20.98
C ASN A 253 4.68 29.45 20.91
N GLN A 254 4.13 29.65 19.70
CA GLN A 254 2.69 29.80 19.49
C GLN A 254 1.94 28.45 19.56
N TYR A 255 2.59 27.38 19.12
CA TYR A 255 2.02 26.03 19.05
C TYR A 255 2.96 24.99 19.71
N PRO A 256 3.23 25.11 21.02
CA PRO A 256 4.24 24.30 21.71
C PRO A 256 3.99 22.79 21.60
N TYR A 257 2.73 22.38 21.49
CA TYR A 257 2.38 20.96 21.30
C TYR A 257 2.70 20.41 19.91
N ASP A 258 2.53 21.23 18.86
CA ASP A 258 2.81 20.79 17.49
C ASP A 258 4.32 20.71 17.21
N PHE A 259 5.11 21.52 17.93
CA PHE A 259 6.56 21.65 17.77
C PHE A 259 7.36 21.00 18.91
N ALA A 260 6.69 20.28 19.82
CA ALA A 260 7.33 19.60 20.94
C ALA A 260 8.44 18.66 20.44
N ASP A 261 9.64 18.83 21.00
CA ASP A 261 10.85 18.06 20.68
C ASP A 261 11.28 18.11 19.21
N LEU A 262 10.77 19.08 18.44
CA LEU A 262 11.18 19.29 17.05
C LEU A 262 12.32 20.29 16.95
N SER A 263 13.19 20.04 15.99
CA SER A 263 14.20 20.96 15.47
C SER A 263 13.76 21.48 14.11
N CYS A 264 14.27 22.66 13.71
CA CYS A 264 13.97 23.24 12.41
C CYS A 264 14.50 22.34 11.29
N PHE A 265 13.65 22.02 10.31
CA PHE A 265 14.07 21.27 9.13
C PHE A 265 14.94 22.14 8.24
N VAL A 266 16.20 21.75 8.05
CA VAL A 266 17.21 22.53 7.31
C VAL A 266 17.67 21.82 6.03
N ASP A 267 17.71 20.49 6.04
CA ASP A 267 18.21 19.67 4.94
C ASP A 267 17.35 18.42 4.75
N ASP A 268 17.42 17.84 3.55
CA ASP A 268 16.72 16.60 3.20
C ASP A 268 17.34 15.41 3.93
N LEU A 269 16.65 14.92 4.95
CA LEU A 269 17.14 13.82 5.79
C LEU A 269 16.90 12.44 5.19
N VAL A 270 16.12 12.31 4.10
CA VAL A 270 15.78 11.02 3.50
C VAL A 270 16.86 10.66 2.47
N PRO A 271 17.70 9.62 2.71
CA PRO A 271 18.73 9.23 1.77
C PRO A 271 18.11 8.80 0.44
N LEU A 272 18.69 9.26 -0.68
CA LEU A 272 18.32 8.81 -2.02
C LEU A 272 19.28 7.71 -2.46
N LEU A 273 18.81 6.47 -2.41
CA LEU A 273 19.60 5.26 -2.68
C LEU A 273 19.33 4.69 -4.07
N TRP A 274 18.19 5.04 -4.68
CA TRP A 274 17.72 4.48 -5.94
C TRP A 274 17.56 5.50 -7.07
N SER A 275 17.73 6.78 -6.75
CA SER A 275 17.80 7.84 -7.75
C SER A 275 19.08 7.67 -8.57
N GLU A 276 18.97 7.45 -9.88
CA GLU A 276 20.11 7.46 -10.80
C GLU A 276 20.89 8.77 -10.61
N LYS A 277 22.21 8.65 -10.42
CA LYS A 277 23.13 9.80 -10.47
C LYS A 277 23.21 10.34 -11.88
#